data_AF-A0A519WQ93-F1
#
_entry.id   AF-A0A519WQ93-F1
#
_cell.length_a   1.000
_cell.length_b   1.000
_cell.length_c   1.000
_cell.angle_alpha   90.00
_cell.angle_beta   90.00
_cell.angle_gamma   90.00
#
_symmetry.space_group_name_H-M   'P 1'
#
loop_
_entity.id
_entity.type
_entity.pdbx_description
1 polymer ?
#
loop_
_entity_poly.entity_id
_entity_poly.type
_entity_poly.pdbx_seq_one_letter_code
_entity_poly.pdbx_strand_id
1 'polypeptide(L)'
;DYPTVKSGQGRIFLVDAGDTLLGPMSKKSQEEAYEVLRKLGVNILLNTLVKDYVEDKVILGNGETINSATLIWASGVIAKVAPGLQAETVGRGRRILVDQFNKVASTDNVFVIGDQCSMFTDEKFPNGHPQLAQVAIQQGKLLADNLTKLQNGEALTAFKYHDKGSMAIISKYKAVVDLPKGFFKGFFAWIVWLFIHIIPIAGFRNKGKLAFNWFWSFITNDPTLRLIIRPEDDAHKA
;
A
#
# COMPACT_ATOMS: atom_id res chain seq x y z
N ASP A 1 -20.03 -13.78 -18.17
CA ASP A 1 -20.51 -12.38 -18.00
C ASP A 1 -20.39 -11.51 -19.24
N TYR A 2 -19.36 -11.66 -20.10
CA TYR A 2 -19.28 -10.91 -21.36
C TYR A 2 -19.18 -11.85 -22.57
N PRO A 3 -20.30 -12.37 -23.10
CA PRO A 3 -20.28 -13.35 -24.19
C PRO A 3 -19.73 -12.80 -25.52
N THR A 4 -19.76 -11.48 -25.69
CA THR A 4 -19.25 -10.76 -26.87
C THR A 4 -17.75 -10.47 -26.79
N VAL A 5 -17.16 -10.51 -25.59
CA VAL A 5 -15.71 -10.37 -25.41
C VAL A 5 -15.10 -11.75 -25.59
N LYS A 6 -14.29 -11.94 -26.64
CA LYS A 6 -13.54 -13.20 -26.79
C LYS A 6 -12.66 -13.38 -25.56
N SER A 7 -12.87 -14.48 -24.83
CA SER A 7 -12.06 -14.84 -23.66
C SER A 7 -10.56 -14.75 -23.99
N GLY A 8 -9.77 -14.05 -23.17
CA GLY A 8 -8.32 -13.91 -23.34
C GLY A 8 -7.79 -12.63 -24.01
N GLN A 9 -8.63 -11.61 -24.27
CA GLN A 9 -8.15 -10.36 -24.89
C GLN A 9 -7.50 -9.36 -23.93
N GLY A 10 -7.83 -9.41 -22.62
CA GLY A 10 -7.23 -8.52 -21.62
C GLY A 10 -5.90 -9.06 -21.11
N ARG A 11 -4.82 -8.27 -21.22
CA ARG A 11 -3.55 -8.55 -20.55
C ARG A 11 -3.38 -7.62 -19.36
N ILE A 12 -2.96 -8.16 -18.23
CA ILE A 12 -2.55 -7.36 -17.07
C ILE A 12 -1.04 -7.33 -17.05
N PHE A 13 -0.48 -6.12 -17.01
CA PHE A 13 0.94 -5.89 -16.78
C PHE A 13 1.11 -5.32 -15.38
N LEU A 14 2.02 -5.90 -14.61
CA LEU A 14 2.47 -5.37 -13.34
C LEU A 14 3.93 -4.97 -13.51
N VAL A 15 4.18 -3.66 -13.46
CA VAL A 15 5.51 -3.07 -13.67
C VAL A 15 6.03 -2.57 -12.34
N ASP A 16 7.23 -3.02 -11.95
CA ASP A 16 7.91 -2.60 -10.73
C ASP A 16 9.37 -2.25 -11.03
N ALA A 17 9.83 -1.15 -10.40
CA ALA A 17 11.21 -0.69 -10.51
C ALA A 17 12.18 -1.58 -9.71
N GLY A 18 11.67 -2.26 -8.69
CA GLY A 18 12.43 -3.21 -7.88
C GLY A 18 12.68 -4.53 -8.58
N ASP A 19 13.60 -5.32 -8.01
CA ASP A 19 13.95 -6.66 -8.48
C ASP A 19 13.00 -7.75 -7.98
N THR A 20 12.06 -7.41 -7.10
CA THR A 20 11.14 -8.32 -6.42
C THR A 20 9.81 -7.65 -6.14
N LEU A 21 8.73 -8.44 -6.16
CA LEU A 21 7.43 -8.00 -5.64
C LEU A 21 7.43 -8.01 -4.12
N LEU A 22 6.69 -7.09 -3.49
CA LEU A 22 6.61 -6.99 -2.02
C LEU A 22 8.01 -6.80 -1.39
N GLY A 23 8.86 -5.93 -1.97
CA GLY A 23 10.26 -5.75 -1.55
C GLY A 23 10.52 -5.65 -0.03
N PRO A 24 9.69 -4.95 0.78
CA PRO A 24 9.86 -4.88 2.23
C PRO A 24 9.54 -6.18 3.00
N MET A 25 8.92 -7.17 2.35
CA MET A 25 8.50 -8.44 2.95
C MET A 25 9.58 -9.52 2.80
N SER A 26 9.39 -10.67 3.44
CA SER A 26 10.34 -11.79 3.40
C SER A 26 10.43 -12.41 2.00
N LYS A 27 11.58 -13.00 1.65
CA LYS A 27 11.77 -13.71 0.37
C LYS A 27 10.66 -14.73 0.08
N LYS A 28 10.15 -15.40 1.11
CA LYS A 28 9.04 -16.36 0.96
C LYS A 28 7.74 -15.70 0.49
N SER A 29 7.45 -14.49 1.00
CA SER A 29 6.31 -13.69 0.54
C SER A 29 6.49 -13.19 -0.88
N GLN A 30 7.71 -12.74 -1.22
CA GLN A 30 8.07 -12.25 -2.54
C GLN A 30 7.90 -13.36 -3.61
N GLU A 31 8.47 -14.54 -3.35
CA GLU A 31 8.38 -15.71 -4.22
C GLU A 31 6.94 -16.20 -4.40
N GLU A 32 6.15 -16.28 -3.32
CA GLU A 32 4.75 -16.69 -3.41
C GLU A 32 3.91 -15.69 -4.21
N ALA A 33 4.09 -14.39 -4.00
CA ALA A 33 3.38 -13.37 -4.75
C ALA A 33 3.67 -13.46 -6.25
N TYR A 34 4.95 -13.60 -6.60
CA TYR A 34 5.38 -13.78 -7.98
C TYR A 34 4.75 -15.03 -8.61
N GLU A 35 4.85 -16.18 -7.94
CA GLU A 35 4.33 -17.45 -8.46
C GLU A 35 2.81 -17.46 -8.64
N VAL A 36 2.07 -16.88 -7.69
CA VAL A 36 0.61 -16.79 -7.77
C VAL A 36 0.19 -15.88 -8.93
N LEU A 37 0.77 -14.68 -9.04
CA LEU A 37 0.42 -13.74 -10.10
C LEU A 37 0.80 -14.26 -11.49
N ARG A 38 1.97 -14.88 -11.62
CA ARG A 38 2.41 -15.54 -12.86
C ARG A 38 1.41 -16.61 -13.30
N LYS A 39 0.96 -17.48 -12.38
CA LYS A 39 -0.05 -18.53 -12.67
C LYS A 39 -1.41 -17.98 -13.06
N LEU A 40 -1.73 -16.75 -12.63
CA LEU A 40 -2.93 -16.02 -13.04
C LEU A 40 -2.80 -15.33 -14.40
N GLY A 41 -1.63 -15.41 -15.06
CA GLY A 41 -1.39 -14.82 -16.38
C GLY A 41 -0.99 -13.34 -16.33
N VAL A 42 -0.59 -12.83 -15.17
CA VAL A 42 -0.05 -11.45 -15.05
C VAL A 42 1.34 -11.40 -15.66
N ASN A 43 1.57 -10.42 -16.53
CA ASN A 43 2.88 -10.13 -17.10
C ASN A 43 3.66 -9.25 -16.11
N ILE A 44 4.60 -9.84 -15.39
CA ILE A 44 5.36 -9.16 -14.34
C ILE A 44 6.66 -8.64 -14.95
N LEU A 45 6.85 -7.32 -14.95
CA LEU A 45 8.05 -6.64 -15.42
C LEU A 45 8.77 -6.01 -14.24
N LEU A 46 9.78 -6.71 -13.72
CA LEU A 46 10.65 -6.23 -12.64
C LEU A 46 11.84 -5.44 -13.22
N ASN A 47 12.55 -4.71 -12.37
CA ASN A 47 13.67 -3.83 -12.78
C ASN A 47 13.28 -2.84 -13.89
N THR A 48 12.00 -2.46 -13.95
CA THR A 48 11.44 -1.70 -15.05
C THR A 48 10.74 -0.46 -14.50
N LEU A 49 11.21 0.72 -14.91
CA LEU A 49 10.56 1.98 -14.57
C LEU A 49 9.54 2.36 -15.64
N VAL A 50 8.40 2.89 -15.21
CA VAL A 50 7.51 3.62 -16.11
C VAL A 50 7.99 5.07 -16.17
N LYS A 51 8.23 5.57 -17.38
CA LYS A 51 8.67 6.94 -17.65
C LYS A 51 7.50 7.88 -17.87
N ASP A 52 6.49 7.44 -18.63
CA ASP A 52 5.36 8.30 -19.01
C ASP A 52 4.12 7.48 -19.43
N TYR A 53 2.98 8.13 -19.57
CA TYR A 53 1.73 7.58 -20.12
C TYR A 53 1.07 8.59 -21.06
N VAL A 54 1.16 8.32 -22.36
CA VAL A 54 0.73 9.25 -23.42
C VAL A 54 -0.04 8.45 -24.48
N GLU A 55 -1.20 8.96 -24.90
CA GLU A 55 -2.00 8.36 -25.99
C GLU A 55 -2.23 6.84 -25.79
N ASP A 56 -2.65 6.44 -24.59
CA ASP A 56 -2.88 5.03 -24.21
C ASP A 56 -1.66 4.11 -24.36
N LYS A 57 -0.46 4.69 -24.24
CA LYS A 57 0.81 3.95 -24.21
C LYS A 57 1.56 4.25 -22.94
N VAL A 58 1.89 3.18 -22.21
CA VAL A 58 2.85 3.23 -21.11
C VAL A 58 4.24 3.21 -21.72
N ILE A 59 5.02 4.26 -21.50
CA ILE A 59 6.39 4.39 -21.96
C ILE A 59 7.32 3.92 -20.83
N LEU A 60 8.14 2.92 -21.10
CA LEU A 60 9.07 2.34 -20.13
C LEU A 60 10.44 3.05 -20.18
N GLY A 61 11.20 2.95 -19.10
CA GLY A 61 12.51 3.59 -18.95
C GLY A 61 13.56 3.07 -19.94
N ASN A 62 13.39 1.87 -20.47
CA ASN A 62 14.22 1.27 -21.53
C ASN A 62 13.81 1.70 -22.95
N GLY A 63 12.76 2.53 -23.10
CA GLY A 63 12.24 2.99 -24.38
C GLY A 63 11.17 2.09 -25.02
N GLU A 64 10.89 0.92 -24.44
CA GLU A 64 9.78 0.07 -24.88
C GLU A 64 8.42 0.69 -24.51
N THR A 65 7.36 0.26 -25.18
CA THR A 65 6.01 0.75 -24.93
C THR A 65 5.02 -0.40 -24.77
N ILE A 66 4.03 -0.19 -23.91
CA ILE A 66 2.91 -1.11 -23.70
C ILE A 66 1.63 -0.35 -24.03
N ASN A 67 0.89 -0.82 -25.03
CA ASN A 67 -0.45 -0.29 -25.30
C ASN A 67 -1.37 -0.68 -24.13
N SER A 68 -1.97 0.31 -23.48
CA SER A 68 -2.92 0.12 -22.39
C SER A 68 -3.92 1.25 -22.38
N ALA A 69 -5.21 0.93 -22.52
CA ALA A 69 -6.29 1.91 -22.35
C ALA A 69 -6.49 2.34 -20.88
N THR A 70 -5.91 1.59 -19.93
CA THR A 70 -6.02 1.86 -18.50
C THR A 70 -4.67 1.77 -17.83
N LEU A 71 -4.28 2.83 -17.11
CA LEU A 71 -3.13 2.81 -16.22
C LEU A 71 -3.58 2.98 -14.77
N ILE A 72 -3.17 2.06 -13.90
CA ILE A 72 -3.36 2.17 -12.45
C ILE A 72 -2.00 2.48 -11.83
N TRP A 73 -1.83 3.71 -11.36
CA TRP A 73 -0.59 4.14 -10.70
C TRP A 73 -0.67 3.91 -9.18
N ALA A 74 0.05 2.90 -8.69
CA ALA A 74 0.01 2.46 -7.29
C ALA A 74 1.35 2.60 -6.54
N SER A 75 2.32 3.33 -7.11
CA SER A 75 3.67 3.45 -6.56
C SER A 75 4.08 4.91 -6.31
N GLY A 76 5.03 5.12 -5.42
CA GLY A 76 5.66 6.42 -5.19
C GLY A 76 4.77 7.39 -4.42
N VAL A 77 4.90 7.40 -3.09
CA VAL A 77 4.31 8.43 -2.23
C VAL A 77 5.38 9.45 -1.88
N ILE A 78 5.07 10.73 -2.07
CA ILE A 78 5.91 11.85 -1.64
C ILE A 78 5.12 12.73 -0.68
N ALA A 79 5.81 13.21 0.33
CA ALA A 79 5.24 14.07 1.35
C ALA A 79 4.94 15.47 0.80
N LYS A 80 3.95 16.13 1.40
CA LYS A 80 3.57 17.51 1.07
C LYS A 80 4.18 18.40 2.14
N VAL A 81 5.18 19.17 1.75
CA VAL A 81 5.86 20.09 2.66
C VAL A 81 4.92 21.24 3.03
N ALA A 82 4.77 21.50 4.32
CA ALA A 82 4.05 22.67 4.80
C ALA A 82 4.87 23.95 4.54
N PRO A 83 4.25 25.03 4.02
CA PRO A 83 4.92 26.32 3.88
C PRO A 83 5.47 26.80 5.23
N GLY A 84 6.65 27.44 5.22
CA GLY A 84 7.28 28.01 6.41
C GLY A 84 8.22 27.07 7.17
N LEU A 85 8.31 25.79 6.80
CA LEU A 85 9.35 24.90 7.29
C LEU A 85 10.70 25.23 6.65
N GLN A 86 11.76 25.18 7.45
CA GLN A 86 13.14 25.34 6.99
C GLN A 86 13.51 24.22 6.01
N ALA A 87 14.20 24.54 4.91
CA ALA A 87 14.51 23.58 3.86
C ALA A 87 15.34 22.39 4.37
N GLU A 88 16.18 22.62 5.37
CA GLU A 88 17.04 21.66 6.03
C GLU A 88 16.26 20.59 6.81
N THR A 89 15.00 20.88 7.15
CA THR A 89 14.10 19.92 7.81
C THR A 89 13.41 18.99 6.82
N VAL A 90 13.64 19.13 5.52
CA VAL A 90 13.01 18.31 4.48
C VAL A 90 14.01 17.31 3.90
N GLY A 91 13.78 16.03 4.16
CA GLY A 91 14.59 14.91 3.68
C GLY A 91 14.05 14.22 2.42
N ARG A 92 14.53 13.00 2.19
CA ARG A 92 14.15 12.15 1.03
C ARG A 92 12.63 11.98 0.95
N GLY A 93 12.10 12.05 -0.28
CA GLY A 93 10.66 11.91 -0.53
C GLY A 93 9.84 13.08 0.02
N ARG A 94 10.49 14.23 0.28
CA ARG A 94 9.90 15.43 0.89
C ARG A 94 9.40 15.22 2.33
N ARG A 95 9.86 14.16 3.00
CA ARG A 95 9.48 13.84 4.38
C ARG A 95 10.21 14.76 5.35
N ILE A 96 9.56 15.13 6.44
CA ILE A 96 10.05 16.09 7.42
C ILE A 96 10.89 15.35 8.47
N LEU A 97 12.11 15.82 8.69
CA LEU A 97 13.06 15.31 9.67
C LEU A 97 12.57 15.66 11.08
N VAL A 98 12.51 14.64 11.93
CA VAL A 98 12.10 14.79 13.33
C VAL A 98 13.06 14.10 14.29
N ASP A 99 13.05 14.55 15.54
CA ASP A 99 13.70 13.85 16.65
C ASP A 99 12.90 12.61 17.12
N GLN A 100 13.41 11.93 18.15
CA GLN A 100 12.78 10.73 18.71
C GLN A 100 11.41 10.95 19.36
N PHE A 101 10.97 12.20 19.52
CA PHE A 101 9.69 12.59 20.10
C PHE A 101 8.71 13.10 19.03
N ASN A 102 9.01 12.87 17.74
CA ASN A 102 8.26 13.37 16.60
C ASN A 102 8.32 14.90 16.42
N LYS A 103 9.23 15.60 17.10
CA LYS A 103 9.35 17.07 17.00
C LYS A 103 10.24 17.47 15.83
N VAL A 104 9.83 18.48 15.08
CA VAL A 104 10.62 19.03 13.97
C VAL A 104 11.82 19.79 14.52
N ALA A 105 13.00 19.58 13.92
CA ALA A 105 14.21 20.30 14.31
C ALA A 105 14.01 21.83 14.24
N SER A 106 14.64 22.56 15.15
CA SER A 106 14.54 24.03 15.23
C SER A 106 13.13 24.57 15.47
N THR A 107 12.24 23.77 16.07
CA THR A 107 10.90 24.19 16.50
C THR A 107 10.61 23.77 17.94
N ASP A 108 9.75 24.54 18.61
CA ASP A 108 9.36 24.27 20.00
C ASP A 108 8.08 23.44 20.11
N ASN A 109 7.17 23.59 19.15
CA ASN A 109 5.79 23.10 19.25
C ASN A 109 5.26 22.46 17.96
N VAL A 110 6.14 22.12 17.01
CA VAL A 110 5.73 21.47 15.75
C VAL A 110 6.12 20.00 15.77
N PHE A 111 5.13 19.13 15.54
CA PHE A 111 5.30 17.68 15.54
C PHE A 111 4.78 17.08 14.23
N VAL A 112 5.44 16.02 13.74
CA VAL A 112 5.07 15.32 12.50
C VAL A 112 5.08 13.81 12.74
N ILE A 113 4.02 13.14 12.29
CA ILE A 113 3.81 11.70 12.39
C ILE A 113 3.39 11.10 11.04
N GLY A 114 3.37 9.77 10.95
CA GLY A 114 2.93 9.02 9.78
C GLY A 114 3.83 9.22 8.57
N ASP A 115 3.24 9.21 7.37
CA ASP A 115 4.01 9.18 6.13
C ASP A 115 4.84 10.44 5.86
N GLN A 116 4.49 11.56 6.50
CA GLN A 116 5.25 12.81 6.42
C GLN A 116 6.49 12.79 7.32
N CYS A 117 6.53 11.95 8.35
CA CYS A 117 7.60 11.91 9.35
C CYS A 117 8.80 11.10 8.85
N SER A 118 10.02 11.61 9.03
CA SER A 118 11.27 10.87 8.83
C SER A 118 12.09 10.92 10.11
N MET A 119 12.13 9.79 10.83
CA MET A 119 12.81 9.65 12.13
C MET A 119 13.94 8.62 12.01
N PHE A 120 15.17 9.04 12.32
CA PHE A 120 16.37 8.18 12.17
C PHE A 120 16.95 7.72 13.51
N THR A 121 16.28 8.02 14.62
CA THR A 121 16.73 7.71 15.99
C THR A 121 16.33 6.30 16.47
N ASP A 122 15.56 5.56 15.67
CA ASP A 122 15.22 4.17 15.97
C ASP A 122 16.25 3.23 15.35
N GLU A 123 17.11 2.64 16.18
CA GLU A 123 18.17 1.71 15.77
C GLU A 123 17.69 0.54 14.91
N LYS A 124 16.44 0.08 15.09
CA LYS A 124 15.86 -0.99 14.26
C LYS A 124 15.49 -0.50 12.85
N PHE A 125 15.38 0.80 12.65
CA PHE A 125 14.96 1.46 11.42
C PHE A 125 15.94 2.59 11.07
N PRO A 126 17.22 2.27 10.77
CA PRO A 126 18.26 3.27 10.54
C PRO A 126 18.03 4.15 9.31
N ASN A 127 17.14 3.73 8.40
CA ASN A 127 16.72 4.47 7.21
C ASN A 127 15.35 5.14 7.36
N GLY A 128 14.84 5.21 8.59
CA GLY A 128 13.51 5.70 8.90
C GLY A 128 12.43 4.63 8.85
N HIS A 129 11.32 4.90 9.55
CA HIS A 129 10.17 4.00 9.58
C HIS A 129 9.48 3.92 8.21
N PRO A 130 8.91 2.76 7.84
CA PRO A 130 8.15 2.61 6.61
C PRO A 130 6.85 3.43 6.65
N GLN A 131 6.36 3.83 5.48
CA GLN A 131 5.11 4.58 5.31
C GLN A 131 3.90 3.64 5.45
N LEU A 132 3.64 3.20 6.68
CA LEU A 132 2.60 2.24 7.03
C LEU A 132 1.63 2.81 8.06
N ALA A 133 0.35 2.43 7.94
CA ALA A 133 -0.69 2.82 8.89
C ALA A 133 -0.34 2.44 10.33
N GLN A 134 0.29 1.29 10.59
CA GLN A 134 0.70 0.91 11.96
C GLN A 134 1.75 1.84 12.55
N VAL A 135 2.68 2.37 11.75
CA VAL A 135 3.65 3.37 12.21
C VAL A 135 2.90 4.65 12.61
N ALA A 136 2.02 5.15 11.74
CA ALA A 136 1.23 6.34 12.01
C ALA A 136 0.35 6.20 13.26
N ILE A 137 -0.31 5.05 13.44
CA ILE A 137 -1.16 4.75 14.61
C ILE A 137 -0.33 4.73 15.90
N GLN A 138 0.84 4.06 15.88
CA GLN A 138 1.69 3.97 17.06
C GLN A 138 2.31 5.32 17.40
N GLN A 139 2.77 6.09 16.41
CA GLN A 139 3.25 7.46 16.61
C GLN A 139 2.15 8.37 17.13
N GLY A 140 0.94 8.30 16.59
CA GLY A 140 -0.19 9.10 17.04
C GLY A 140 -0.55 8.83 18.50
N LYS A 141 -0.57 7.56 18.91
CA LYS A 141 -0.81 7.18 20.31
C LYS A 141 0.29 7.73 21.24
N LEU A 142 1.56 7.53 20.89
CA LEU A 142 2.66 8.00 21.72
C LEU A 142 2.72 9.53 21.78
N LEU A 143 2.47 10.21 20.66
CA LEU A 143 2.48 11.66 20.63
C LEU A 143 1.39 12.26 21.51
N ALA A 144 0.18 11.67 21.54
CA ALA A 144 -0.88 12.10 22.45
C ALA A 144 -0.44 12.01 23.94
N ASP A 145 0.18 10.90 24.32
CA ASP A 145 0.73 10.71 25.68
C ASP A 145 1.85 11.74 25.95
N ASN A 146 2.75 11.96 24.99
CA ASN A 146 3.86 12.92 25.11
C ASN A 146 3.38 14.38 25.20
N LEU A 147 2.32 14.77 24.49
CA LEU A 147 1.76 16.11 24.61
C LEU A 147 1.19 16.36 26.01
N THR A 148 0.57 15.35 26.62
CA THR A 148 0.10 15.41 28.01
C THR A 148 1.29 15.59 28.97
N LYS A 149 2.35 14.81 28.79
CA LYS A 149 3.60 14.93 29.58
C LYS A 149 4.25 16.30 29.42
N LEU A 150 4.30 16.82 28.19
CA LEU A 150 4.86 18.13 27.90
C LEU A 150 4.11 19.24 28.66
N GLN A 151 2.78 19.17 28.69
CA GLN A 151 1.94 20.12 29.43
C GLN A 151 2.21 20.07 30.95
N ASN A 152 2.53 18.89 31.49
CA ASN A 152 2.83 18.69 32.90
C ASN A 152 4.30 18.94 33.26
N GLY A 153 5.17 19.28 32.30
CA GLY A 153 6.62 19.41 32.53
C GLY A 153 7.33 18.06 32.79
N GLU A 154 6.74 16.95 32.36
CA GLU A 154 7.28 15.61 32.51
C GLU A 154 8.21 15.21 31.34
N ALA A 155 9.09 14.24 31.60
CA ALA A 155 10.00 13.72 30.58
C ALA A 155 9.25 12.95 29.48
N LEU A 156 9.50 13.31 28.22
CA LEU A 156 8.91 12.66 27.05
C LEU A 156 9.45 11.25 26.83
N THR A 157 8.64 10.40 26.19
CA THR A 157 9.02 9.04 25.84
C THR A 157 9.41 8.95 24.37
N ALA A 158 10.60 8.41 24.10
CA ALA A 158 11.11 8.24 22.74
C ALA A 158 10.32 7.17 21.98
N PHE A 159 10.04 7.44 20.70
CA PHE A 159 9.34 6.50 19.83
C PHE A 159 10.25 5.34 19.43
N LYS A 160 9.71 4.12 19.56
CA LYS A 160 10.27 2.89 19.02
C LYS A 160 9.15 2.11 18.35
N TYR A 161 9.33 1.78 17.07
CA TYR A 161 8.28 1.10 16.33
C TYR A 161 8.20 -0.38 16.72
N HIS A 162 7.01 -0.81 17.15
CA HIS A 162 6.74 -2.22 17.38
C HIS A 162 6.13 -2.83 16.11
N ASP A 163 7.00 -3.44 15.30
CA ASP A 163 6.57 -4.13 14.08
C ASP A 163 5.71 -5.36 14.42
N LYS A 164 4.46 -5.33 13.97
CA LYS A 164 3.49 -6.42 14.15
C LYS A 164 3.51 -7.43 13.00
N GLY A 165 4.33 -7.21 11.99
CA GLY A 165 4.35 -7.96 10.76
C GLY A 165 3.60 -7.26 9.62
N SER A 166 3.67 -7.87 8.45
CA SER A 166 3.11 -7.39 7.19
C SER A 166 2.25 -8.47 6.54
N MET A 167 1.21 -8.04 5.83
CA MET A 167 0.28 -8.94 5.14
C MET A 167 -0.07 -8.36 3.78
N ALA A 168 -0.15 -9.22 2.77
CA ALA A 168 -0.58 -8.83 1.43
C ALA A 168 -1.57 -9.86 0.88
N ILE A 169 -2.69 -9.37 0.36
CA ILE A 169 -3.58 -10.17 -0.47
C ILE A 169 -3.06 -10.14 -1.90
N ILE A 170 -2.87 -11.32 -2.50
CA ILE A 170 -2.35 -11.46 -3.87
C ILE A 170 -3.52 -11.69 -4.82
N SER A 171 -4.42 -12.59 -4.44
CA SER A 171 -5.65 -12.88 -5.18
C SER A 171 -6.68 -13.53 -4.27
N LYS A 172 -7.84 -13.88 -4.82
CA LYS A 172 -8.88 -14.62 -4.09
C LYS A 172 -8.29 -15.91 -3.51
N TYR A 173 -8.45 -16.11 -2.20
CA TYR A 173 -7.91 -17.25 -1.44
C TYR A 173 -6.38 -17.34 -1.35
N LYS A 174 -5.64 -16.32 -1.84
CA LYS A 174 -4.18 -16.29 -1.82
C LYS A 174 -3.70 -15.00 -1.16
N ALA A 175 -3.14 -15.15 0.03
CA ALA A 175 -2.45 -14.07 0.73
C ALA A 175 -1.14 -14.59 1.32
N VAL A 176 -0.30 -13.65 1.73
CA VAL A 176 0.94 -13.91 2.47
C VAL A 176 0.92 -13.10 3.77
N VAL A 177 1.44 -13.70 4.83
CA VAL A 177 1.59 -13.07 6.15
C VAL A 177 3.01 -13.31 6.62
N ASP A 178 3.73 -12.20 6.81
CA ASP A 178 5.02 -12.17 7.49
C ASP A 178 4.84 -11.61 8.89
N LEU A 179 5.19 -12.41 9.88
CA LEU A 179 5.28 -12.00 11.27
C LEU A 179 6.77 -11.89 11.66
N PRO A 180 7.12 -11.12 12.70
CA PRO A 180 8.51 -11.00 13.17
C PRO A 180 9.22 -12.33 13.45
N LYS A 181 8.45 -13.41 13.72
CA LYS A 181 8.97 -14.76 14.01
C LYS A 181 8.32 -15.87 13.18
N GLY A 182 7.62 -15.56 12.08
CA GLY A 182 6.90 -16.59 11.34
C GLY A 182 6.39 -16.14 9.98
N PHE A 183 6.05 -17.11 9.14
CA PHE A 183 5.49 -16.87 7.82
C PHE A 183 4.43 -17.93 7.50
N PHE A 184 3.32 -17.52 6.91
CA PHE A 184 2.32 -18.43 6.36
C PHE A 184 1.61 -17.81 5.16
N LYS A 185 1.05 -18.66 4.29
CA LYS A 185 0.49 -18.26 3.00
C LYS A 185 -0.76 -19.04 2.60
N GLY A 186 -1.41 -18.60 1.52
CA GLY A 186 -2.55 -19.27 0.91
C GLY A 186 -3.87 -18.95 1.60
N PHE A 187 -4.74 -19.96 1.71
CA PHE A 187 -6.12 -19.76 2.16
C PHE A 187 -6.22 -19.37 3.65
N PHE A 188 -5.40 -19.97 4.51
CA PHE A 188 -5.36 -19.59 5.93
C PHE A 188 -4.86 -18.16 6.13
N ALA A 189 -3.81 -17.75 5.41
CA ALA A 189 -3.36 -16.37 5.35
C ALA A 189 -4.46 -15.41 4.91
N TRP A 190 -5.23 -15.82 3.90
CA TRP A 190 -6.35 -15.03 3.38
C TRP A 190 -7.50 -14.89 4.39
N ILE A 191 -7.83 -15.95 5.14
CA ILE A 191 -8.80 -15.88 6.25
C ILE A 191 -8.32 -14.90 7.33
N VAL A 192 -7.06 -15.03 7.77
CA VAL A 192 -6.49 -14.13 8.79
C VAL A 192 -6.54 -12.68 8.31
N TRP A 193 -6.25 -12.44 7.03
CA TRP A 193 -6.38 -11.13 6.40
C TRP A 193 -7.80 -10.57 6.50
N LEU A 194 -8.83 -11.37 6.21
CA LEU A 194 -10.23 -10.94 6.35
C LEU A 194 -10.54 -10.52 7.80
N PHE A 195 -10.15 -11.33 8.78
CA PHE A 195 -10.42 -11.02 10.18
C PHE A 195 -9.74 -9.73 10.64
N ILE A 196 -8.45 -9.56 10.35
CA ILE A 196 -7.68 -8.39 10.79
C ILE A 196 -8.22 -7.09 10.19
N HIS A 197 -8.78 -7.12 8.98
CA HIS A 197 -9.33 -5.93 8.33
C HIS A 197 -10.79 -5.65 8.74
N ILE A 198 -11.56 -6.65 9.17
CA ILE A 198 -12.94 -6.48 9.65
C ILE A 198 -12.98 -5.98 11.10
N ILE A 199 -12.07 -6.45 11.96
CA ILE A 199 -12.09 -6.14 13.40
C ILE A 199 -11.99 -4.63 13.71
N PRO A 200 -11.14 -3.82 13.04
CA PRO A 200 -10.99 -2.40 13.33
C PRO A 200 -12.17 -1.53 12.91
N ILE A 201 -13.09 -2.03 12.09
CA ILE A 201 -14.23 -1.25 11.57
C ILE A 201 -15.18 -0.92 12.71
N ALA A 202 -15.59 0.34 12.85
CA ALA A 202 -16.51 0.73 13.92
C ALA A 202 -17.93 0.17 13.68
N GLY A 203 -18.55 -0.38 14.74
CA GLY A 203 -19.95 -0.84 14.74
C GLY A 203 -20.20 -2.28 14.28
N PHE A 204 -20.83 -3.10 15.13
CA PHE A 204 -21.06 -4.54 14.88
C PHE A 204 -21.96 -4.81 13.66
N ARG A 205 -22.97 -3.96 13.40
CA ARG A 205 -23.88 -4.09 12.24
C ARG A 205 -23.16 -3.85 10.90
N ASN A 206 -22.16 -2.97 10.89
CA ASN A 206 -21.35 -2.69 9.71
C ASN A 206 -20.38 -3.84 9.42
N LYS A 207 -19.81 -4.46 10.46
CA LYS A 207 -18.96 -5.66 10.34
C LYS A 207 -19.71 -6.85 9.75
N GLY A 208 -20.91 -7.17 10.26
CA GLY A 208 -21.70 -8.30 9.79
C GLY A 208 -22.13 -8.17 8.32
N LYS A 209 -22.61 -7.00 7.92
CA LYS A 209 -22.96 -6.73 6.51
C LYS A 209 -21.74 -6.82 5.59
N LEU A 210 -20.59 -6.27 6.01
CA LEU A 210 -19.38 -6.35 5.20
C LEU A 210 -18.88 -7.79 5.06
N ALA A 211 -18.85 -8.54 6.16
CA ALA A 211 -18.47 -9.95 6.16
C ALA A 211 -19.40 -10.77 5.25
N PHE A 212 -20.72 -10.54 5.32
CA PHE A 212 -21.69 -11.20 4.46
C PHE A 212 -21.53 -10.80 2.99
N ASN A 213 -21.34 -9.51 2.69
CA ASN A 213 -21.14 -9.04 1.32
C ASN A 213 -19.86 -9.62 0.70
N TRP A 214 -18.77 -9.67 1.46
CA TRP A 214 -17.53 -10.32 1.04
C TRP A 214 -17.72 -11.83 0.87
N PHE A 215 -18.34 -12.51 1.84
CA PHE A 215 -18.64 -13.93 1.74
C PHE A 215 -19.48 -14.24 0.50
N TRP A 216 -20.55 -13.47 0.27
CA TRP A 216 -21.42 -13.60 -0.89
C TRP A 216 -20.65 -13.37 -2.20
N SER A 217 -19.90 -12.27 -2.30
CA SER A 217 -19.07 -11.97 -3.48
C SER A 217 -18.01 -13.05 -3.74
N PHE A 218 -17.40 -13.61 -2.69
CA PHE A 218 -16.45 -14.71 -2.83
C PHE A 218 -17.12 -16.03 -3.24
N ILE A 219 -18.39 -16.26 -2.94
CA ILE A 219 -19.09 -17.47 -3.42
C ILE A 219 -19.60 -17.26 -4.85
N THR A 220 -20.23 -16.13 -5.12
CA THR A 220 -20.93 -15.90 -6.38
C THR A 220 -20.02 -15.43 -7.52
N ASN A 221 -18.79 -14.97 -7.22
CA ASN A 221 -17.92 -14.26 -8.16
C ASN A 221 -18.60 -13.05 -8.83
N ASP A 222 -19.72 -12.57 -8.28
CA ASP A 222 -20.52 -11.51 -8.86
C ASP A 222 -20.06 -10.17 -8.26
N PRO A 223 -19.39 -9.30 -9.03
CA PRO A 223 -19.10 -7.96 -8.56
C PRO A 223 -20.41 -7.20 -8.41
N THR A 224 -20.59 -6.54 -7.26
CA THR A 224 -21.79 -5.74 -6.97
C THR A 224 -21.98 -4.56 -7.93
N LEU A 225 -20.96 -4.20 -8.70
CA LEU A 225 -20.98 -3.20 -9.78
C LEU A 225 -20.79 -3.90 -11.12
N ARG A 226 -21.85 -3.89 -11.96
CA ARG A 226 -21.81 -4.43 -13.32
C ARG A 226 -21.67 -3.29 -14.32
N LEU A 227 -20.63 -3.36 -15.15
CA LEU A 227 -20.46 -2.42 -16.25
C LEU A 227 -21.21 -2.97 -17.47
N ILE A 228 -22.25 -2.28 -17.92
CA ILE A 228 -22.95 -2.64 -19.16
C ILE A 228 -22.20 -1.95 -20.30
N ILE A 229 -21.28 -2.68 -20.95
CA ILE A 229 -20.62 -2.22 -22.16
C ILE A 229 -21.57 -2.47 -23.32
N ARG A 230 -22.14 -1.40 -23.89
CA ARG A 230 -22.86 -1.47 -25.17
C ARG A 230 -21.82 -1.39 -26.30
N PRO A 231 -21.86 -2.30 -27.29
CA PRO A 231 -21.08 -2.09 -28.51
C PRO A 231 -21.53 -0.77 -29.14
N GLU A 232 -20.58 0.03 -29.61
CA GLU A 232 -20.88 1.14 -30.49
C GLU A 232 -21.51 0.55 -31.76
N ASP A 233 -22.71 1.00 -32.10
CA ASP A 233 -23.32 0.62 -33.37
C ASP A 233 -22.38 1.08 -34.50
N ASP A 234 -22.06 0.18 -35.44
CA ASP A 234 -21.25 0.43 -36.65
C ASP A 234 -21.91 1.44 -37.64
N ALA A 235 -22.68 2.42 -37.14
CA ALA A 235 -23.48 3.36 -37.92
C ALA A 235 -22.71 4.60 -38.44
N HIS A 236 -21.40 4.71 -38.19
CA HIS A 236 -20.58 5.84 -38.64
C HIS A 236 -19.39 5.47 -39.54
N LYS A 237 -19.47 4.36 -40.27
CA LYS A 237 -18.65 4.16 -41.48
C LYS A 237 -19.49 4.48 -42.72
N ALA A 238 -19.59 5.77 -43.04
CA ALA A 238 -19.97 6.27 -44.35
C ALA A 238 -18.84 7.15 -44.89
#